data_AF-N1QH03-F1
#
_entry.id   AF-N1QH03-F1
#
_cell.length_a   1.000
_cell.length_b   1.000
_cell.length_c   1.000
_cell.angle_alpha   90.00
_cell.angle_beta   90.00
_cell.angle_gamma   90.00
#
_symmetry.space_group_name_H-M   'P 1'
#
loop_
_entity.id
_entity.type
_entity.pdbx_description
1 polymer ?
#
loop_
_entity_poly.entity_id
_entity_poly.type
_entity_poly.pdbx_seq_one_letter_code
_entity_poly.pdbx_strand_id
1 'polypeptide(L)'
;MLFLAALVVLVQLALAVPTSNTKNSRRLAVHLTNAITGDCDSLVEESAWVITNLTSFQAYPSANSISYFAFSFEDINPGLGLKTSCSNYLPRGSNATVENDRYHLCDSHDVQFKYNGQILQVERWYQDPCLGKPPYDSAIAHGRANVTFTKTRAQDGVLATQVRMEMPITSLS
;
A
#
# COMPACT_ATOMS: atom_id res chain seq x y z
N MET A 1 47.76 -7.22 -57.72
CA MET A 1 48.31 -8.08 -56.65
C MET A 1 47.45 -7.82 -55.43
N LEU A 2 46.46 -8.66 -55.14
CA LEU A 2 46.50 -9.94 -54.40
C LEU A 2 45.85 -9.72 -53.02
N PHE A 3 44.61 -10.23 -52.93
CA PHE A 3 43.84 -10.74 -51.79
C PHE A 3 44.40 -10.58 -50.38
N LEU A 4 43.54 -10.22 -49.42
CA LEU A 4 43.03 -11.21 -48.45
C LEU A 4 41.77 -10.71 -47.73
N ALA A 5 40.76 -11.57 -47.73
CA ALA A 5 39.54 -11.48 -46.94
C ALA A 5 39.78 -12.06 -45.53
N ALA A 6 39.03 -11.56 -44.54
CA ALA A 6 38.79 -12.31 -43.31
C ALA A 6 37.34 -12.09 -42.86
N LEU A 7 36.57 -13.15 -43.07
CA LEU A 7 35.22 -13.43 -42.62
C LEU A 7 35.22 -13.57 -41.08
N VAL A 8 34.29 -12.96 -40.36
CA VAL A 8 33.99 -13.34 -38.97
C VAL A 8 32.54 -13.79 -38.89
N VAL A 9 32.39 -15.02 -38.39
CA VAL A 9 31.18 -15.84 -38.31
C VAL A 9 30.37 -15.52 -37.03
N LEU A 10 29.05 -15.69 -37.16
CA LEU A 10 27.99 -15.57 -36.16
C LEU A 10 28.26 -16.24 -34.80
N VAL A 11 27.69 -15.65 -33.74
CA VAL A 11 26.91 -16.41 -32.73
C VAL A 11 25.67 -15.61 -32.35
N GLN A 12 24.49 -16.14 -32.71
CA GLN A 12 23.19 -15.72 -32.18
C GLN A 12 23.04 -16.32 -30.78
N LEU A 13 23.02 -15.49 -29.72
CA LEU A 13 22.52 -15.93 -28.42
C LEU A 13 21.00 -15.70 -28.39
N ALA A 14 20.27 -16.76 -28.74
CA ALA A 14 18.90 -16.93 -28.28
C ALA A 14 18.94 -17.24 -26.78
N LEU A 15 18.65 -16.26 -25.92
CA LEU A 15 18.35 -16.53 -24.52
C LEU A 15 16.89 -16.93 -24.42
N ALA A 16 16.70 -18.23 -24.15
CA ALA A 16 15.45 -18.85 -23.82
C ALA A 16 14.81 -18.20 -22.58
N VAL A 17 13.49 -18.10 -22.66
CA VAL A 17 12.55 -17.66 -21.64
C VAL A 17 12.63 -18.56 -20.39
N PRO A 18 12.66 -18.02 -19.17
CA PRO A 18 12.03 -18.66 -18.04
C PRO A 18 10.59 -18.15 -17.95
N THR A 19 9.64 -19.01 -18.34
CA THR A 19 8.23 -18.86 -17.98
C THR A 19 8.18 -18.82 -16.46
N SER A 20 7.94 -17.64 -15.90
CA SER A 20 7.80 -17.48 -14.46
C SER A 20 6.60 -18.30 -14.01
N ASN A 21 6.92 -19.37 -13.29
CA ASN A 21 6.02 -20.21 -12.54
C ASN A 21 4.89 -19.37 -11.93
N THR A 22 3.66 -19.71 -12.30
CA THR A 22 2.46 -19.43 -11.50
C THR A 22 2.69 -19.98 -10.09
N LYS A 23 3.23 -19.13 -9.21
CA LYS A 23 3.17 -19.36 -7.77
C LYS A 23 1.69 -19.37 -7.42
N ASN A 24 1.20 -20.55 -7.06
CA ASN A 24 -0.04 -20.76 -6.34
C ASN A 24 -0.19 -19.69 -5.26
N SER A 25 -0.93 -18.63 -5.56
CA SER A 25 -1.55 -17.82 -4.53
C SER A 25 -2.56 -18.76 -3.87
N ARG A 26 -2.26 -19.20 -2.65
CA ARG A 26 -3.23 -19.92 -1.83
C ARG A 26 -4.39 -18.95 -1.62
N ARG A 27 -5.45 -19.13 -2.42
CA ARG A 27 -6.75 -18.49 -2.21
C ARG A 27 -7.20 -18.82 -0.79
N LEU A 28 -7.17 -17.83 0.10
CA LEU A 28 -7.91 -17.84 1.35
C LEU A 28 -9.34 -17.37 1.04
N ALA A 29 -10.07 -18.13 0.22
CA ALA A 29 -11.50 -17.97 0.12
C ALA A 29 -12.11 -18.79 1.26
N VAL A 30 -12.43 -18.13 2.37
CA VAL A 30 -13.12 -18.76 3.49
C VAL A 30 -14.60 -18.78 3.14
N HIS A 31 -15.05 -19.84 2.46
CA HIS A 31 -16.47 -20.09 2.21
C HIS A 31 -17.12 -20.50 3.54
N LEU A 32 -17.70 -19.55 4.26
CA LEU A 32 -18.49 -19.81 5.46
C LEU A 32 -19.95 -20.01 5.04
N THR A 33 -20.37 -21.26 4.84
CA THR A 33 -21.80 -21.58 4.72
C THR A 33 -22.48 -21.36 6.06
N ASN A 34 -23.27 -20.29 6.19
CA ASN A 34 -23.98 -19.95 7.42
C ASN A 34 -25.38 -20.62 7.42
N ALA A 35 -25.67 -21.44 8.44
CA ALA A 35 -26.88 -22.27 8.50
C ALA A 35 -28.17 -21.53 8.91
N ILE A 36 -28.17 -20.19 8.96
CA ILE A 36 -29.26 -19.41 9.59
C ILE A 36 -29.87 -18.32 8.68
N THR A 37 -29.23 -17.87 7.59
CA THR A 37 -29.67 -16.66 6.85
C THR A 37 -29.97 -16.81 5.36
N GLY A 38 -29.83 -18.01 4.77
CA GLY A 38 -29.82 -18.13 3.31
C GLY A 38 -28.47 -17.74 2.72
N ASP A 39 -28.25 -18.08 1.45
CA ASP A 39 -27.01 -17.83 0.72
C ASP A 39 -26.51 -16.40 0.94
N CYS A 40 -25.35 -16.27 1.55
CA CYS A 40 -24.70 -15.00 1.74
C CYS A 40 -23.20 -15.20 1.57
N ASP A 41 -22.61 -14.39 0.71
CA ASP A 41 -21.19 -14.44 0.37
C ASP A 41 -20.47 -13.37 1.21
N SER A 42 -19.48 -13.79 1.98
CA SER A 42 -18.68 -12.86 2.77
C SER A 42 -17.89 -11.91 1.87
N LEU A 43 -17.77 -10.67 2.34
CA LEU A 43 -16.95 -9.66 1.70
C LEU A 43 -15.48 -9.93 2.00
N VAL A 44 -14.65 -10.04 0.96
CA VAL A 44 -13.24 -10.39 1.07
C VAL A 44 -12.36 -9.29 0.47
N GLU A 45 -11.39 -8.85 1.27
CA GLU A 45 -10.29 -8.00 0.84
C GLU A 45 -9.21 -8.85 0.15
N GLU A 46 -9.37 -9.07 -1.17
CA GLU A 46 -8.45 -9.91 -1.97
C GLU A 46 -7.59 -9.11 -2.95
N SER A 47 -8.09 -7.96 -3.39
CA SER A 47 -7.40 -7.03 -4.28
C SER A 47 -6.52 -6.10 -3.49
N ALA A 48 -5.35 -5.77 -4.05
CA ALA A 48 -4.47 -4.77 -3.46
C ALA A 48 -5.18 -3.42 -3.38
N TRP A 49 -5.02 -2.73 -2.25
CA TRP A 49 -5.48 -1.36 -2.11
C TRP A 49 -4.65 -0.42 -2.97
N VAL A 50 -5.28 0.66 -3.41
CA VAL A 50 -4.65 1.70 -4.21
C VAL A 50 -4.32 2.88 -3.30
N ILE A 51 -3.03 3.17 -3.18
CA ILE A 51 -2.54 4.35 -2.48
C ILE A 51 -2.06 5.36 -3.52
N THR A 52 -2.56 6.59 -3.45
CA THR A 52 -2.19 7.67 -4.38
C THR A 52 -1.79 8.94 -3.64
N ASN A 53 -1.09 9.84 -4.34
CA ASN A 53 -0.67 11.15 -3.81
C ASN A 53 0.11 11.06 -2.49
N LEU A 54 0.91 10.01 -2.32
CA LEU A 54 1.71 9.79 -1.12
C LEU A 54 2.77 10.88 -1.01
N THR A 55 2.70 11.64 0.07
CA THR A 55 3.53 12.81 0.31
C THR A 55 4.04 12.81 1.74
N SER A 56 5.32 13.07 1.93
CA SER A 56 5.93 13.33 3.22
C SER A 56 6.74 14.60 3.13
N PHE A 57 6.58 15.50 4.10
CA PHE A 57 7.40 16.68 4.24
C PHE A 57 7.98 16.72 5.64
N GLN A 58 9.30 16.75 5.75
CA GLN A 58 10.00 16.95 7.01
C GLN A 58 10.62 18.34 7.02
N ALA A 59 10.08 19.23 7.85
CA ALA A 59 10.63 20.56 8.07
C ALA A 59 12.01 20.49 8.73
N TYR A 60 12.88 21.46 8.40
CA TYR A 60 14.12 21.66 9.13
C TYR A 60 13.85 22.24 10.53
N PRO A 61 14.71 21.97 11.54
CA PRO A 61 14.47 22.37 12.94
C PRO A 61 14.22 23.87 13.16
N SER A 62 14.70 24.74 12.25
CA SER A 62 14.53 26.20 12.31
C SER A 62 13.48 26.75 11.34
N ALA A 63 12.84 25.90 10.55
CA ALA A 63 11.82 26.33 9.59
C ALA A 63 10.48 26.54 10.31
N ASN A 64 9.69 27.52 9.86
CA ASN A 64 8.34 27.77 10.37
C ASN A 64 7.28 26.82 9.77
N SER A 65 7.73 25.82 9.01
CA SER A 65 6.90 24.89 8.26
C SER A 65 6.48 23.70 9.13
N ILE A 66 5.32 23.11 8.81
CA ILE A 66 4.77 21.96 9.54
C ILE A 66 5.18 20.68 8.82
N SER A 67 5.78 19.74 9.55
CA SER A 67 6.05 18.40 9.02
C SER A 67 4.76 17.58 8.90
N TYR A 68 4.61 16.80 7.84
CA TYR A 68 3.42 15.98 7.61
C TYR A 68 3.67 14.71 6.79
N PHE A 69 2.75 13.75 6.93
CA PHE A 69 2.56 12.61 6.03
C PHE A 69 1.13 12.65 5.50
N ALA A 70 0.92 12.40 4.22
CA ALA A 70 -0.43 12.35 3.64
C ALA A 70 -0.51 11.43 2.43
N PHE A 71 -1.69 10.84 2.19
CA PHE A 71 -2.03 10.10 0.98
C PHE A 71 -3.55 9.94 0.82
N SER A 72 -3.97 9.48 -0.35
CA SER A 72 -5.32 9.00 -0.60
C SER A 72 -5.34 7.48 -0.63
N PHE A 73 -6.25 6.89 0.13
CA PHE A 73 -6.52 5.45 0.18
C PHE A 73 -7.75 5.13 -0.65
N GLU A 74 -7.69 4.04 -1.40
CA GLU A 74 -8.82 3.50 -2.17
C GLU A 74 -8.83 1.97 -2.08
N ASP A 75 -9.89 1.44 -1.47
CA ASP A 75 -10.28 0.04 -1.59
C ASP A 75 -11.20 -0.12 -2.80
N ILE A 76 -10.87 -1.07 -3.67
CA ILE A 76 -11.58 -1.40 -4.90
C ILE A 76 -12.23 -2.80 -4.86
N ASN A 77 -12.19 -3.48 -3.71
CA ASN A 77 -12.81 -4.79 -3.56
C ASN A 77 -14.34 -4.67 -3.69
N PRO A 78 -14.99 -5.55 -4.48
CA PRO A 78 -16.44 -5.52 -4.67
C PRO A 78 -17.21 -5.56 -3.34
N GLY A 79 -18.18 -4.66 -3.18
CA GLY A 79 -18.97 -4.55 -1.94
C GLY A 79 -18.26 -3.87 -0.77
N LEU A 80 -16.95 -3.60 -0.89
CA LEU A 80 -16.12 -2.94 0.14
C LEU A 80 -15.54 -1.60 -0.31
N GLY A 81 -15.94 -1.09 -1.47
CA GLY A 81 -15.41 0.15 -2.04
C GLY A 81 -15.38 1.30 -1.01
N LEU A 82 -14.18 1.82 -0.73
CA LEU A 82 -13.95 2.92 0.21
C LEU A 82 -12.86 3.82 -0.33
N LYS A 83 -13.10 5.13 -0.33
CA LYS A 83 -12.10 6.14 -0.65
C LYS A 83 -11.99 7.15 0.47
N THR A 84 -10.78 7.37 0.98
CA THR A 84 -10.54 8.25 2.12
C THR A 84 -9.20 8.96 2.03
N SER A 85 -9.07 10.09 2.71
CA SER A 85 -7.81 10.81 2.84
C SER A 85 -7.18 10.48 4.19
N CYS A 86 -5.88 10.27 4.18
CA CYS A 86 -5.10 9.92 5.35
C CYS A 86 -4.03 10.97 5.53
N SER A 87 -3.95 11.58 6.72
CA SER A 87 -2.91 12.56 7.01
C SER A 87 -2.54 12.59 8.48
N ASN A 88 -1.27 12.89 8.74
CA ASN A 88 -0.75 13.17 10.08
C ASN A 88 0.13 14.42 10.01
N TYR A 89 -0.18 15.40 10.84
CA TYR A 89 0.55 16.67 10.95
C TYR A 89 1.24 16.73 12.29
N LEU A 90 2.53 17.08 12.29
CA LEU A 90 3.27 17.27 13.52
C LEU A 90 3.06 18.69 14.07
N PRO A 91 3.13 18.89 15.40
CA PRO A 91 3.09 20.22 15.96
C PRO A 91 4.22 21.10 15.38
N ARG A 92 3.89 22.36 15.08
CA ARG A 92 4.85 23.34 14.57
C ARG A 92 6.01 23.50 15.55
N GLY A 93 7.24 23.50 15.03
CA GLY A 93 8.45 23.65 15.84
C GLY A 93 8.76 22.45 16.74
N SER A 94 8.06 21.32 16.58
CA SER A 94 8.42 20.10 17.28
C SER A 94 9.66 19.45 16.65
N ASN A 95 10.46 18.77 17.47
CA ASN A 95 11.55 17.92 17.01
C ASN A 95 11.06 16.52 16.56
N ALA A 96 9.74 16.35 16.37
CA ALA A 96 9.18 15.08 15.96
C ALA A 96 9.48 14.79 14.49
N THR A 97 9.56 13.50 14.17
CA THR A 97 9.73 13.01 12.80
C THR A 97 8.40 12.55 12.25
N VAL A 98 8.19 12.81 10.96
CA VAL A 98 7.02 12.26 10.24
C VAL A 98 7.04 10.73 10.31
N GLU A 99 8.24 10.17 10.28
CA GLU A 99 8.54 8.75 10.48
C GLU A 99 8.29 8.40 11.95
N ASN A 100 7.15 7.75 12.22
CA ASN A 100 6.81 7.24 13.53
C ASN A 100 5.96 5.96 13.42
N ASP A 101 6.22 5.00 14.31
CA ASP A 101 5.52 3.70 14.31
C ASP A 101 4.19 3.75 15.10
N ARG A 102 3.50 4.90 15.08
CA ARG A 102 2.18 5.09 15.72
C ARG A 102 1.08 5.15 14.67
N TYR A 103 -0.06 4.55 14.98
CA TYR A 103 -1.23 4.63 14.12
C TYR A 103 -1.92 5.99 14.21
N HIS A 104 -2.35 6.49 13.05
CA HIS A 104 -3.12 7.71 12.86
C HIS A 104 -4.38 7.36 12.07
N LEU A 105 -5.52 7.92 12.49
CA LEU A 105 -6.79 7.73 11.79
C LEU A 105 -6.82 8.54 10.50
N CYS A 106 -7.41 7.95 9.45
CA CYS A 106 -7.83 8.65 8.25
C CYS A 106 -9.22 9.30 8.46
N ASP A 107 -9.66 10.14 7.53
CA ASP A 107 -10.90 10.90 7.65
C ASP A 107 -12.16 10.01 7.81
N SER A 108 -12.13 8.80 7.25
CA SER A 108 -13.23 7.83 7.34
C SER A 108 -13.36 7.18 8.72
N HIS A 109 -12.35 7.27 9.59
CA HIS A 109 -12.24 6.55 10.87
C HIS A 109 -12.18 5.02 10.78
N ASP A 110 -12.59 4.43 9.65
CA ASP A 110 -12.45 2.99 9.37
C ASP A 110 -11.06 2.59 8.90
N VAL A 111 -10.21 3.55 8.55
CA VAL A 111 -8.84 3.32 8.07
C VAL A 111 -7.86 4.01 9.00
N GLN A 112 -6.81 3.30 9.38
CA GLN A 112 -5.68 3.85 10.12
C GLN A 112 -4.35 3.46 9.49
N PHE A 113 -3.33 4.28 9.69
CA PHE A 113 -2.03 4.06 9.08
C PHE A 113 -0.87 4.40 10.00
N LYS A 114 0.29 3.81 9.74
CA LYS A 114 1.56 4.21 10.34
C LYS A 114 2.70 4.10 9.33
N TYR A 115 3.73 4.91 9.51
CA TYR A 115 4.86 5.00 8.59
C TYR A 115 6.18 5.13 9.34
N ASN A 116 7.09 4.19 9.13
CA ASN A 116 8.35 4.11 9.89
C ASN A 116 9.59 4.63 9.13
N GLY A 117 9.42 5.37 8.04
CA GLY A 117 10.53 5.84 7.20
C GLY A 117 10.83 4.96 5.97
N GLN A 118 10.26 3.76 5.92
CA GLN A 118 10.44 2.84 4.79
C GLN A 118 9.15 2.09 4.42
N ILE A 119 8.37 1.69 5.42
CA ILE A 119 7.18 0.87 5.24
C ILE A 119 5.97 1.68 5.67
N LEU A 120 4.99 1.76 4.77
CA LEU A 120 3.63 2.18 5.09
C LEU A 120 2.83 0.94 5.48
N GLN A 121 2.19 0.98 6.65
CA GLN A 121 1.23 -0.01 7.11
C GLN A 121 -0.14 0.64 7.23
N VAL A 122 -1.18 -0.05 6.76
CA VAL A 122 -2.57 0.40 6.79
C VAL A 122 -3.42 -0.71 7.37
N GLU A 123 -4.34 -0.34 8.25
CA GLU A 123 -5.40 -1.22 8.74
C GLU A 123 -6.75 -0.63 8.33
N ARG A 124 -7.65 -1.48 7.87
CA ARG A 124 -9.01 -1.10 7.49
C ARG A 124 -10.01 -2.00 8.18
N TRP A 125 -10.88 -1.40 8.97
CA TRP A 125 -12.05 -2.06 9.54
C TRP A 125 -13.20 -2.04 8.54
N TYR A 126 -13.99 -3.12 8.49
CA TYR A 126 -15.25 -3.15 7.77
C TYR A 126 -16.26 -4.09 8.45
N GLN A 127 -17.54 -3.80 8.27
CA GLN A 127 -18.63 -4.63 8.74
C GLN A 127 -19.11 -5.56 7.62
N ASP A 128 -19.30 -6.83 7.95
CA ASP A 128 -19.90 -7.84 7.09
C ASP A 128 -20.76 -8.81 7.93
N PRO A 129 -22.10 -8.68 7.84
CA PRO A 129 -23.04 -9.58 8.52
C PRO A 129 -22.89 -11.06 8.14
N CYS A 130 -22.22 -11.39 7.03
CA CYS A 130 -21.94 -12.76 6.64
C CYS A 130 -20.83 -13.42 7.48
N LEU A 131 -19.99 -12.64 8.17
CA LEU A 131 -18.95 -13.18 9.05
C LEU A 131 -19.52 -13.80 10.34
N GLY A 132 -20.68 -13.33 10.78
CA GLY A 132 -21.31 -13.83 12.00
C GLY A 132 -22.38 -12.88 12.54
N LYS A 133 -22.93 -13.21 13.71
CA LYS A 133 -23.76 -12.27 14.46
C LYS A 133 -22.86 -11.29 15.21
N PRO A 134 -23.34 -10.06 15.48
CA PRO A 134 -22.64 -9.14 16.38
C PRO A 134 -22.20 -9.83 17.68
N PRO A 135 -20.95 -9.61 18.15
CA PRO A 135 -19.95 -8.65 17.65
C PRO A 135 -18.98 -9.22 16.57
N TYR A 136 -19.26 -10.40 16.01
CA TYR A 136 -18.39 -11.10 15.05
C TYR A 136 -18.73 -10.79 13.59
N ASP A 137 -19.51 -9.75 13.33
CA ASP A 137 -19.95 -9.29 12.02
C ASP A 137 -19.01 -8.23 11.42
N SER A 138 -17.73 -8.25 11.80
CA SER A 138 -16.73 -7.31 11.31
C SER A 138 -15.35 -7.94 11.21
N ALA A 139 -14.49 -7.33 10.41
CA ALA A 139 -13.10 -7.74 10.22
C ALA A 139 -12.18 -6.53 10.09
N ILE A 140 -10.89 -6.74 10.35
CA ILE A 140 -9.83 -5.80 10.08
C ILE A 140 -8.88 -6.42 9.05
N ALA A 141 -8.76 -5.77 7.90
CA ALA A 141 -7.76 -6.08 6.89
C ALA A 141 -6.48 -5.28 7.13
N HIS A 142 -5.34 -5.90 6.84
CA HIS A 142 -4.01 -5.35 7.08
C HIS A 142 -3.20 -5.31 5.80
N GLY A 143 -2.69 -4.15 5.43
CA GLY A 143 -1.82 -3.95 4.28
C GLY A 143 -0.46 -3.39 4.69
N ARG A 144 0.59 -3.80 3.98
CA ARG A 144 1.94 -3.23 4.16
C ARG A 144 2.72 -3.20 2.85
N ALA A 145 3.43 -2.11 2.61
CA ALA A 145 4.28 -1.99 1.43
C ALA A 145 5.43 -0.99 1.65
N ASN A 146 6.52 -1.20 0.91
CA ASN A 146 7.65 -0.26 0.89
C ASN A 146 7.27 0.99 0.10
N VAL A 147 7.58 2.16 0.66
CA VAL A 147 7.44 3.43 -0.06
C VAL A 147 8.69 3.69 -0.89
N THR A 148 8.52 4.21 -2.10
CA THR A 148 9.61 4.53 -3.03
C THR A 148 9.54 6.02 -3.37
N PHE A 149 9.93 6.84 -2.41
CA PHE A 149 9.84 8.29 -2.55
C PHE A 149 10.86 8.87 -3.52
N THR A 150 10.41 9.81 -4.34
CA THR A 150 11.29 10.81 -4.96
C THR A 150 11.47 11.96 -3.98
N LYS A 151 12.71 12.20 -3.52
CA LYS A 151 13.02 13.24 -2.53
C LYS A 151 13.56 14.49 -3.21
N THR A 152 13.04 15.63 -2.80
CA THR A 152 13.48 16.96 -3.23
C THR A 152 13.76 17.81 -2.01
N ARG A 153 14.93 18.47 -1.98
CA ARG A 153 15.22 19.46 -0.95
C ARG A 153 14.49 20.76 -1.28
N ALA A 154 13.73 21.26 -0.32
CA ALA A 154 13.11 22.57 -0.36
C ALA A 154 13.85 23.52 0.61
N GLN A 155 13.54 24.81 0.54
CA GLN A 155 14.11 25.80 1.46
C GLN A 155 13.84 25.46 2.93
N ASP A 156 12.65 24.95 3.22
CA ASP A 156 12.16 24.76 4.58
C ASP A 156 12.24 23.31 5.07
N GLY A 157 12.72 22.37 4.24
CA GLY A 157 12.72 20.96 4.59
C GLY A 157 12.98 20.02 3.42
N VAL A 158 12.63 18.75 3.61
CA VAL A 158 12.72 17.72 2.57
C VAL A 158 11.32 17.26 2.23
N LEU A 159 10.93 17.43 0.97
CA LEU A 159 9.70 16.89 0.39
C LEU A 159 10.00 15.53 -0.24
N ALA A 160 9.11 14.58 -0.02
CA ALA A 160 9.18 13.24 -0.56
C ALA A 160 7.81 12.89 -1.16
N THR A 161 7.76 12.48 -2.44
CA THR A 161 6.50 12.21 -3.14
C THR A 161 6.54 10.88 -3.88
N GLN A 162 5.39 10.20 -3.91
CA GLN A 162 5.14 9.03 -4.73
C GLN A 162 3.69 9.09 -5.25
N VAL A 163 3.53 9.03 -6.58
CA VAL A 163 2.23 9.27 -7.22
C VAL A 163 1.23 8.16 -6.91
N ARG A 164 1.69 6.90 -6.96
CA ARG A 164 0.85 5.72 -6.82
C ARG A 164 1.66 4.54 -6.29
N MET A 165 1.01 3.68 -5.52
CA MET A 165 1.46 2.33 -5.21
C MET A 165 0.26 1.41 -4.98
N GLU A 166 0.47 0.13 -5.26
CA GLU A 166 -0.47 -0.93 -4.86
C GLU A 166 0.02 -1.51 -3.54
N MET A 167 -0.91 -1.67 -2.60
CA MET A 167 -0.64 -2.23 -1.28
C MET A 167 -1.31 -3.60 -1.16
N PRO A 168 -0.54 -4.69 -1.14
CA PRO A 168 -1.11 -6.01 -0.98
C PRO A 168 -1.72 -6.18 0.41
N ILE A 169 -2.83 -6.91 0.47
CA ILE A 169 -3.40 -7.41 1.72
C ILE A 169 -2.48 -8.49 2.27
N THR A 170 -2.17 -8.40 3.55
CA THR A 170 -1.19 -9.27 4.23
C THR A 170 -1.80 -10.15 5.31
N SER A 171 -2.90 -9.71 5.93
CA SER A 171 -3.68 -10.53 6.85
C SER A 171 -5.10 -9.96 7.02
N LEU A 172 -5.99 -10.82 7.53
CA LEU A 172 -7.32 -10.49 8.02
C LEU A 172 -7.40 -10.94 9.49
N SER A 173 -8.07 -10.15 10.34
CA SER A 173 -8.27 -10.45 11.77
C SER A 173 -9.66 -10.08 12.24
#